data_AF-B4FJ95-F1
#
_entry.id   AF-B4FJ95-F1
#
_cell.length_a   1.000
_cell.length_b   1.000
_cell.length_c   1.000
_cell.angle_alpha   90.00
_cell.angle_beta   90.00
_cell.angle_gamma   90.00
#
_symmetry.space_group_name_H-M   'P 1'
#
loop_
_entity.id
_entity.type
_entity.pdbx_description
1 polymer ?
#
loop_
_entity_poly.entity_id
_entity_poly.type
_entity_poly.pdbx_seq_one_letter_code
_entity_poly.pdbx_strand_id
1 'polypeptide(L)'
;MIHLLFLVLFAEGAVALLLMVKVGPLRELAMRVVDQVKTGKGPATVKTLACTLSVILMSNVASILKIQNRGLKLGTVSPMDQVLWRTHLLEASLIGYTLFLAFVIDRLHHYLQKLMTLRKTSSTSREEVEKLQMENRSLREKEEKSSGETKRLQREVVRLNESMKKLKSEAKEHERKASVAEAHVNALQKQSEELLLEYDRLLEDNQILQTQLLSRG
;
A
#
# COMPACT_ATOMS: atom_id res chain seq x y z
N MET A 1 34.16 -48.34 2.36
CA MET A 1 33.03 -47.88 1.52
C MET A 1 31.73 -47.79 2.31
N ILE A 2 31.32 -48.85 3.04
CA ILE A 2 30.09 -48.86 3.85
C ILE A 2 30.01 -47.70 4.88
N HIS A 3 31.10 -47.42 5.61
CA HIS A 3 31.13 -46.29 6.57
C HIS A 3 30.90 -44.92 5.91
N LEU A 4 31.44 -44.70 4.70
CA LEU A 4 31.23 -43.46 3.94
C LEU A 4 29.79 -43.33 3.48
N LEU A 5 29.20 -44.43 2.99
CA LEU A 5 27.79 -44.44 2.59
C LEU A 5 26.87 -44.20 3.80
N PHE A 6 27.17 -44.76 4.97
CA PHE A 6 26.39 -44.51 6.19
C PHE A 6 26.48 -43.04 6.64
N LEU A 7 27.67 -42.44 6.58
CA LEU A 7 27.85 -41.02 6.87
C LEU A 7 27.05 -40.14 5.90
N VAL A 8 27.10 -40.44 4.60
CA VAL A 8 26.31 -39.74 3.58
C VAL A 8 24.82 -39.91 3.83
N LEU A 9 24.37 -41.13 4.17
CA LEU A 9 22.98 -41.41 4.49
C LEU A 9 22.50 -40.66 5.74
N PHE A 10 23.36 -40.58 6.77
CA PHE A 10 23.06 -39.84 7.99
C PHE A 10 23.00 -38.33 7.71
N ALA A 11 23.93 -37.80 6.91
CA ALA A 11 23.91 -36.40 6.50
C ALA A 11 22.68 -36.08 5.63
N GLU A 12 22.37 -36.92 4.64
CA GLU A 12 21.22 -36.75 3.76
C GLU A 12 19.90 -36.93 4.51
N GLY A 13 19.82 -37.92 5.39
CA GLY A 13 18.70 -38.14 6.31
C GLY A 13 18.51 -36.99 7.28
N ALA A 14 19.59 -36.40 7.80
CA ALA A 14 19.53 -35.21 8.64
C ALA A 14 19.03 -33.99 7.85
N VAL A 15 19.47 -33.78 6.61
CA VAL A 15 18.96 -32.71 5.75
C VAL A 15 17.48 -32.92 5.42
N ALA A 16 17.08 -34.13 5.07
CA ALA A 16 15.68 -34.47 4.82
C ALA A 16 14.82 -34.26 6.07
N LEU A 17 15.29 -34.70 7.24
CA LEU A 17 14.65 -34.48 8.52
C LEU A 17 14.52 -32.98 8.82
N LEU A 18 15.59 -32.21 8.65
CA LEU A 18 15.61 -30.77 8.90
C LEU A 18 14.63 -30.01 7.99
N LEU A 19 14.48 -30.47 6.74
CA LEU A 19 13.51 -29.93 5.80
C LEU A 19 12.07 -30.36 6.11
N MET A 20 11.88 -31.56 6.65
CA MET A 20 10.58 -32.08 7.11
C MET A 20 10.12 -31.41 8.40
N VAL A 21 11.04 -31.15 9.33
CA VAL A 21 10.69 -30.51 10.59
C VAL A 21 10.25 -29.08 10.29
N LYS A 22 9.05 -28.73 10.74
CA LYS A 22 8.41 -27.43 10.54
C LYS A 22 9.08 -26.28 11.33
N VAL A 23 10.37 -26.40 11.65
CA VAL A 23 11.14 -25.32 12.28
C VAL A 23 11.49 -24.29 11.21
N GLY A 24 10.68 -23.24 11.12
CA GLY A 24 10.80 -22.16 10.14
C GLY A 24 12.23 -21.68 9.84
N PRO A 25 13.06 -21.30 10.84
CA PRO A 25 14.40 -20.79 10.60
C PRO A 25 15.38 -21.86 10.11
N LEU A 26 15.30 -23.08 10.63
CA LEU A 26 16.14 -24.19 10.18
C LEU A 26 15.81 -24.59 8.75
N ARG A 27 14.53 -24.56 8.38
CA ARG A 27 14.08 -24.78 7.00
C ARG A 27 14.67 -23.73 6.06
N GLU A 28 14.74 -22.47 6.47
CA GLU A 28 15.38 -21.40 5.68
C GLU A 28 16.89 -21.59 5.53
N LEU A 29 17.58 -22.02 6.60
CA LEU A 29 19.01 -22.36 6.52
C LEU A 29 19.25 -23.57 5.61
N ALA A 30 18.47 -24.64 5.77
CA ALA A 30 18.53 -25.82 4.92
C ALA A 30 18.27 -25.45 3.45
N MET A 31 17.28 -24.59 3.19
CA MET A 31 17.03 -24.06 1.85
C MET A 31 18.21 -23.24 1.32
N ARG A 32 18.83 -22.35 2.11
CA ARG A 32 20.02 -21.61 1.66
C ARG A 32 21.18 -22.53 1.29
N VAL A 33 21.41 -23.59 2.07
CA VAL A 33 22.46 -24.58 1.77
C VAL A 33 22.12 -25.34 0.48
N VAL A 34 20.89 -25.82 0.33
CA VAL A 34 20.45 -26.53 -0.88
C VAL A 34 20.47 -25.61 -2.11
N ASP A 35 20.01 -24.36 -1.97
CA ASP A 35 20.01 -23.34 -3.01
C ASP A 35 21.44 -23.00 -3.43
N GLN A 36 22.37 -22.79 -2.50
CA GLN A 36 23.78 -22.56 -2.85
C GLN A 36 24.37 -23.70 -3.67
N VAL A 37 24.08 -24.94 -3.30
CA VAL A 37 24.54 -26.14 -4.02
C VAL A 37 23.86 -26.23 -5.41
N LYS A 38 22.59 -25.85 -5.53
CA LYS A 38 21.83 -25.94 -6.79
C LYS A 38 22.03 -24.75 -7.74
N THR A 39 22.08 -23.52 -7.25
CA THR A 39 22.14 -22.29 -8.05
C THR A 39 23.49 -22.11 -8.75
N GLY A 40 24.58 -22.70 -8.20
CA GLY A 40 25.90 -22.59 -8.82
C GLY A 40 25.99 -23.23 -10.21
N LYS A 41 25.62 -24.51 -10.33
CA LYS A 41 25.71 -25.34 -11.57
C LYS A 41 24.74 -26.56 -11.56
N GLY A 42 23.77 -26.56 -10.65
CA GLY A 42 23.14 -27.76 -10.11
C GLY A 42 22.20 -28.61 -10.97
N PRO A 43 21.42 -28.10 -11.95
CA PRO A 43 20.47 -29.00 -12.65
C PRO A 43 21.18 -30.01 -13.54
N ALA A 44 22.35 -29.66 -14.09
CA ALA A 44 23.16 -30.58 -14.87
C ALA A 44 23.83 -31.62 -13.96
N THR A 45 24.47 -31.15 -12.87
CA THR A 45 25.21 -32.03 -11.95
C THR A 45 24.28 -33.02 -11.24
N VAL A 46 23.08 -32.60 -10.84
CA VAL A 46 22.11 -33.49 -10.17
C VAL A 46 21.63 -34.58 -11.13
N LYS A 47 21.35 -34.23 -12.40
CA LYS A 47 20.96 -35.22 -13.42
C LYS A 47 22.09 -36.20 -13.71
N THR A 48 23.33 -35.73 -13.82
CA THR A 48 24.48 -36.62 -14.03
C THR A 48 24.73 -37.51 -12.83
N LEU A 49 24.63 -36.97 -11.61
CA LEU A 49 24.85 -37.74 -10.39
C LEU A 49 23.79 -38.82 -10.21
N ALA A 50 22.52 -38.49 -10.43
CA ALA A 50 21.42 -39.47 -10.43
C ALA A 50 21.64 -40.57 -11.48
N CYS A 51 22.11 -40.21 -12.69
CA CYS A 51 22.46 -41.19 -13.72
C CYS A 51 23.60 -42.11 -13.25
N THR A 52 24.69 -41.56 -12.73
CA THR A 52 25.83 -42.37 -12.24
C THR A 52 25.44 -43.30 -11.09
N LEU A 53 24.63 -42.82 -10.13
CA LEU A 53 24.16 -43.63 -9.01
C LEU A 53 23.18 -44.72 -9.45
N SER A 54 22.32 -44.43 -10.43
CA SER A 54 21.42 -45.41 -11.04
C SER A 54 22.19 -46.53 -11.75
N VAL A 55 23.25 -46.18 -12.49
CA VAL A 55 24.13 -47.17 -13.13
C VAL A 55 24.85 -48.04 -12.09
N ILE A 56 25.36 -47.45 -11.01
CA ILE A 56 26.00 -48.20 -9.92
C ILE A 56 24.99 -49.14 -9.25
N LEU A 57 23.76 -48.69 -9.01
CA LEU A 57 22.68 -49.54 -8.50
C LEU A 57 22.36 -50.70 -9.43
N MET A 58 22.19 -50.44 -10.72
CA MET A 58 21.95 -51.49 -11.72
C MET A 58 23.08 -52.52 -11.72
N SER A 59 24.32 -52.08 -11.56
CA SER A 59 25.49 -52.97 -11.45
C SER A 59 25.46 -53.82 -10.17
N ASN A 60 25.08 -53.24 -9.03
CA ASN A 60 24.94 -53.94 -7.76
C ASN A 60 23.78 -54.95 -7.79
N VAL A 61 22.63 -54.57 -8.34
CA VAL A 61 21.47 -55.46 -8.53
C VAL A 61 21.81 -56.60 -9.49
N ALA A 62 22.48 -56.31 -10.62
CA ALA A 62 22.93 -57.34 -11.54
C ALA A 62 23.93 -58.32 -10.90
N SER A 63 24.80 -57.82 -10.02
CA SER A 63 25.75 -58.64 -9.27
C SER A 63 25.03 -59.57 -8.27
N ILE A 64 24.04 -59.04 -7.54
CA ILE A 64 23.18 -59.85 -6.64
C ILE A 64 22.44 -60.93 -7.43
N LEU A 65 21.82 -60.57 -8.55
CA LEU A 65 21.10 -61.52 -9.41
C LEU A 65 22.03 -62.59 -10.00
N LYS A 66 23.26 -62.23 -10.37
CA LYS A 66 24.27 -63.20 -10.83
C LYS A 66 24.69 -64.16 -9.72
N ILE A 67 24.90 -63.66 -8.48
CA ILE A 67 25.21 -64.51 -7.32
C ILE A 67 24.03 -65.44 -7.02
N GLN A 68 22.79 -64.95 -7.10
CA GLN A 68 21.59 -65.78 -6.94
C GLN A 68 21.46 -66.86 -8.00
N ASN A 69 21.62 -66.48 -9.27
CA ASN A 69 21.53 -67.42 -10.37
C ASN A 69 22.67 -68.45 -10.32
N ARG A 70 23.86 -68.05 -9.83
CA ARG A 70 24.98 -68.96 -9.58
C ARG A 70 24.71 -69.91 -8.41
N GLY A 71 24.18 -69.40 -7.30
CA GLY A 71 23.77 -70.22 -6.15
C GLY A 71 22.65 -71.20 -6.50
N LEU A 72 21.66 -70.78 -7.29
CA LEU A 72 20.58 -71.64 -7.80
C LEU A 72 21.10 -72.72 -8.75
N LYS A 73 22.03 -72.38 -9.65
CA LYS A 73 22.60 -73.33 -10.61
C LYS A 73 23.58 -74.33 -9.99
N LEU A 74 24.38 -73.92 -9.02
CA LEU A 74 25.42 -74.77 -8.41
C LEU A 74 24.94 -75.54 -7.18
N GLY A 75 23.79 -75.19 -6.58
CA GLY A 75 23.21 -75.89 -5.41
C GLY A 75 24.06 -75.82 -4.11
N THR A 76 25.31 -75.38 -4.20
CA THR A 76 26.25 -75.20 -3.09
C THR A 76 26.59 -73.72 -2.96
N VAL A 77 25.98 -73.05 -1.98
CA VAL A 77 26.29 -71.66 -1.65
C VAL A 77 27.55 -71.66 -0.78
N SER A 78 28.66 -71.13 -1.30
CA SER A 78 29.88 -70.97 -0.49
C SER A 78 29.60 -70.01 0.67
N PRO A 79 30.14 -70.22 1.89
CA PRO A 79 29.99 -69.28 3.00
C PRO A 79 30.47 -67.87 2.64
N MET A 80 31.43 -67.75 1.70
CA MET A 80 31.88 -66.46 1.15
C MET A 80 30.77 -65.75 0.35
N ASP A 81 30.00 -66.49 -0.45
CA ASP A 81 28.91 -65.93 -1.25
C ASP A 81 27.78 -65.39 -0.37
N GLN A 82 27.56 -65.97 0.82
CA GLN A 82 26.57 -65.49 1.78
C GLN A 82 26.95 -64.11 2.34
N VAL A 83 28.22 -63.88 2.70
CA VAL A 83 28.70 -62.58 3.18
C VAL A 83 28.68 -61.54 2.07
N LEU A 84 29.12 -61.93 0.87
CA LEU A 84 29.12 -61.06 -0.30
C LEU A 84 27.70 -60.62 -0.69
N TRP A 85 26.73 -61.55 -0.62
CA TRP A 85 25.32 -61.23 -0.83
C TRP A 85 24.81 -60.19 0.16
N ARG A 86 25.03 -60.40 1.47
CA ARG A 86 24.53 -59.47 2.50
C ARG A 86 25.13 -58.08 2.30
N THR A 87 26.39 -58.00 1.90
CA THR A 87 27.09 -56.74 1.63
C THR A 87 26.52 -56.03 0.41
N HIS A 88 26.37 -56.70 -0.73
CA HIS A 88 25.79 -56.08 -1.93
C HIS A 88 24.32 -55.72 -1.73
N LEU A 89 23.54 -56.53 -1.01
CA LEU A 89 22.15 -56.22 -0.69
C LEU A 89 22.06 -54.96 0.18
N LEU A 90 22.91 -54.85 1.20
CA LEU A 90 22.98 -53.67 2.05
C LEU A 90 23.37 -52.43 1.22
N GLU A 91 24.43 -52.53 0.42
CA GLU A 91 24.91 -51.44 -0.44
C GLU A 91 23.84 -51.00 -1.46
N ALA A 92 23.16 -51.94 -2.12
CA ALA A 92 22.08 -51.63 -3.04
C ALA A 92 20.89 -50.97 -2.34
N SER A 93 20.47 -51.47 -1.17
CA SER A 93 19.39 -50.85 -0.40
C SER A 93 19.74 -49.43 0.06
N LEU A 94 21.00 -49.20 0.42
CA LEU A 94 21.52 -47.93 0.88
C LEU A 94 21.57 -46.90 -0.25
N ILE A 95 22.09 -47.27 -1.42
CA ILE A 95 22.08 -46.37 -2.59
C ILE A 95 20.63 -46.10 -3.04
N GLY A 96 19.75 -47.11 -2.98
CA GLY A 96 18.32 -46.93 -3.26
C GLY A 96 17.68 -45.89 -2.33
N TYR A 97 18.00 -45.93 -1.04
CA TYR A 97 17.51 -44.94 -0.08
C TYR A 97 18.10 -43.54 -0.31
N THR A 98 19.40 -43.42 -0.63
CA THR A 98 19.98 -42.11 -1.01
C THR A 98 19.28 -41.52 -2.23
N LEU A 99 18.99 -42.33 -3.26
CA LEU A 99 18.25 -41.84 -4.43
C LEU A 99 16.82 -41.43 -4.07
N PHE A 100 16.17 -42.16 -3.17
CA PHE A 100 14.84 -41.81 -2.70
C PHE A 100 14.86 -40.48 -1.93
N LEU A 101 15.82 -40.29 -1.02
CA LEU A 101 16.00 -39.03 -0.30
C LEU A 101 16.32 -37.87 -1.25
N ALA A 102 17.23 -38.05 -2.20
CA ALA A 102 17.55 -37.05 -3.22
C ALA A 102 16.31 -36.65 -4.02
N PHE A 103 15.46 -37.62 -4.41
CA PHE A 103 14.20 -37.35 -5.09
C PHE A 103 13.19 -36.61 -4.21
N VAL A 104 13.06 -36.98 -2.93
CA VAL A 104 12.21 -36.28 -1.96
C VAL A 104 12.68 -34.84 -1.76
N ILE A 105 13.99 -34.61 -1.62
CA ILE A 105 14.60 -33.27 -1.51
C ILE A 105 14.34 -32.45 -2.78
N ASP A 106 14.46 -33.04 -3.97
CA ASP A 106 14.19 -32.35 -5.23
C ASP A 106 12.72 -31.90 -5.34
N ARG A 107 11.79 -32.82 -5.05
CA ARG A 107 10.35 -32.52 -5.00
C ARG A 107 10.05 -31.45 -3.97
N LEU A 108 10.57 -31.58 -2.75
CA LEU A 108 10.33 -30.64 -1.67
C LEU A 108 10.89 -29.25 -2.00
N HIS A 109 12.08 -29.18 -2.59
CA HIS A 109 12.65 -27.93 -3.05
C HIS A 109 11.78 -27.26 -4.13
N HIS A 110 11.22 -28.01 -5.08
CA HIS A 110 10.30 -27.46 -6.07
C HIS A 110 9.02 -26.88 -5.43
N TYR A 111 8.45 -27.57 -4.43
CA TYR A 111 7.30 -27.05 -3.68
C TYR A 111 7.68 -25.80 -2.87
N LEU A 112 8.84 -25.80 -2.21
CA LEU A 112 9.33 -24.67 -1.44
C LEU A 112 9.63 -23.45 -2.31
N GLN A 113 10.20 -23.65 -3.49
CA GLN A 113 10.47 -22.56 -4.42
C GLN A 113 9.17 -21.91 -4.89
N LYS A 114 8.12 -22.70 -5.20
CA LYS A 114 6.78 -22.18 -5.51
C LYS A 114 6.18 -21.40 -4.34
N LEU A 115 6.38 -21.86 -3.11
CA LEU A 115 5.93 -21.13 -1.92
C LEU A 115 6.72 -19.84 -1.70
N MET A 116 8.03 -19.84 -1.96
CA MET A 116 8.87 -18.65 -1.82
C MET A 116 8.54 -17.59 -2.89
N THR A 117 8.34 -17.99 -4.15
CA THR A 117 7.93 -17.05 -5.20
C THR A 117 6.57 -16.45 -4.89
N LEU A 118 5.60 -17.26 -4.46
CA LEU A 118 4.29 -16.79 -4.07
C LEU A 118 4.35 -15.86 -2.84
N ARG A 119 5.17 -16.19 -1.84
CA ARG A 119 5.40 -15.33 -0.66
C ARG A 119 6.03 -14.00 -1.05
N LYS A 120 7.00 -13.99 -1.98
CA LYS A 120 7.63 -12.76 -2.47
C LYS A 120 6.63 -11.87 -3.20
N THR A 121 5.81 -12.42 -4.09
CA THR A 121 4.73 -11.65 -4.75
C THR A 121 3.71 -11.14 -3.74
N SER A 122 3.38 -11.94 -2.71
CA SER A 122 2.51 -11.50 -1.63
C SER A 122 3.12 -10.40 -0.75
N SER A 123 4.43 -10.44 -0.49
CA SER A 123 5.11 -9.40 0.30
C SER A 123 5.26 -8.11 -0.48
N THR A 124 5.59 -8.16 -1.78
CA THR A 124 5.64 -6.95 -2.62
C THR A 124 4.26 -6.33 -2.75
N SER A 125 3.22 -7.15 -2.97
CA SER A 125 1.83 -6.68 -2.98
C SER A 125 1.40 -6.10 -1.63
N ARG A 126 1.82 -6.69 -0.50
CA ARG A 126 1.57 -6.14 0.83
C ARG A 126 2.26 -4.79 1.04
N GLU A 127 3.51 -4.67 0.63
CA GLU A 127 4.27 -3.42 0.74
C GLU A 127 3.67 -2.31 -0.14
N GLU A 128 3.24 -2.64 -1.36
CA GLU A 128 2.51 -1.74 -2.25
C GLU A 128 1.17 -1.30 -1.64
N VAL A 129 0.41 -2.23 -1.05
CA VAL A 129 -0.86 -1.93 -0.35
C VAL A 129 -0.62 -1.04 0.87
N GLU A 130 0.42 -1.30 1.67
CA GLU A 130 0.79 -0.46 2.82
C GLU A 130 1.17 0.96 2.39
N LYS A 131 1.94 1.12 1.31
CA LYS A 131 2.28 2.43 0.75
C LYS A 131 1.05 3.19 0.26
N LEU A 132 0.18 2.52 -0.49
CA LEU A 132 -1.09 3.10 -0.95
C LEU A 132 -2.01 3.48 0.21
N GLN A 133 -2.04 2.68 1.28
CA GLN A 133 -2.83 2.97 2.46
C GLN A 133 -2.33 4.21 3.21
N MET A 134 -1.01 4.39 3.33
CA MET A 134 -0.41 5.60 3.90
C MET A 134 -0.68 6.84 3.06
N GLU A 135 -0.56 6.73 1.74
CA GLU A 135 -0.88 7.82 0.81
C GLU A 135 -2.36 8.23 0.93
N ASN A 136 -3.27 7.26 0.91
CA ASN A 136 -4.71 7.50 1.00
C ASN A 136 -5.11 8.15 2.34
N ARG A 137 -4.45 7.77 3.45
CA ARG A 137 -4.63 8.45 4.75
C ARG A 137 -4.22 9.93 4.67
N SER A 138 -3.07 10.23 4.06
CA SER A 138 -2.59 11.60 3.92
C SER A 138 -3.48 12.46 3.01
N LEU A 139 -4.06 11.87 1.96
CA LEU A 139 -5.02 12.54 1.08
C LEU A 139 -6.32 12.86 1.82
N ARG A 140 -6.81 11.92 2.61
CA ARG A 140 -8.01 12.11 3.43
C ARG A 140 -7.85 13.22 4.47
N GLU A 141 -6.69 13.31 5.11
CA GLU A 141 -6.38 14.41 6.04
C GLU A 141 -6.36 15.78 5.33
N LYS A 142 -5.79 15.85 4.13
CA LYS A 142 -5.81 17.07 3.29
C LYS A 142 -7.22 17.45 2.85
N GLU A 143 -8.01 16.45 2.48
CA GLU A 143 -9.41 16.64 2.08
C GLU A 143 -10.26 17.15 3.25
N GLU A 144 -10.10 16.58 4.44
CA GLU A 144 -10.79 17.05 5.65
C GLU A 144 -10.40 18.49 6.01
N LYS A 145 -9.11 18.83 5.89
CA LYS A 145 -8.64 20.21 6.09
C LYS A 145 -9.25 21.17 5.07
N SER A 146 -9.22 20.82 3.79
CA SER A 146 -9.85 21.60 2.71
C SER A 146 -11.37 21.72 2.90
N SER A 147 -12.05 20.65 3.32
CA SER A 147 -13.47 20.67 3.67
C SER A 147 -13.76 21.60 4.85
N GLY A 148 -12.88 21.63 5.85
CA GLY A 148 -12.96 22.57 6.97
C GLY A 148 -12.79 24.02 6.55
N GLU A 149 -11.80 24.29 5.70
CA GLU A 149 -11.51 25.64 5.16
C GLU A 149 -12.65 26.13 4.25
N THR A 150 -13.16 25.29 3.35
CA THR A 150 -14.30 25.62 2.48
C THR A 150 -15.56 25.93 3.30
N LYS A 151 -15.88 25.14 4.34
CA LYS A 151 -16.99 25.44 5.27
C LYS A 151 -16.79 26.73 6.05
N ARG A 152 -15.54 27.08 6.41
CA ARG A 152 -15.24 28.35 7.07
C ARG A 152 -15.45 29.52 6.11
N LEU A 153 -14.91 29.44 4.90
CA LEU A 153 -15.08 30.44 3.86
C LEU A 153 -16.56 30.61 3.49
N GLN A 154 -17.32 29.52 3.39
CA GLN A 154 -18.76 29.58 3.14
C GLN A 154 -19.51 30.34 4.23
N ARG A 155 -19.18 30.10 5.52
CA ARG A 155 -19.76 30.85 6.65
C ARG A 155 -19.38 32.32 6.61
N GLU A 156 -18.16 32.64 6.21
CA GLU A 156 -17.67 34.01 6.08
C GLU A 156 -18.39 34.74 4.94
N VAL A 157 -18.58 34.11 3.78
CA VAL A 157 -19.36 34.65 2.66
C VAL A 157 -20.80 34.95 3.08
N VAL A 158 -21.47 34.03 3.81
CA VAL A 158 -22.84 34.27 4.31
C VAL A 158 -22.88 35.47 5.26
N ARG A 159 -21.95 35.55 6.21
CA ARG A 159 -21.85 36.67 7.16
C ARG A 159 -21.63 38.01 6.44
N LEU A 160 -20.69 38.04 5.50
CA LEU A 160 -20.42 39.25 4.72
C LEU A 160 -21.65 39.68 3.92
N ASN A 161 -22.35 38.74 3.29
CA ASN A 161 -23.56 39.04 2.52
C ASN A 161 -24.69 39.61 3.40
N GLU A 162 -24.87 39.07 4.61
CA GLU A 162 -25.82 39.63 5.59
C GLU A 162 -25.43 41.05 6.02
N SER A 163 -24.15 41.31 6.29
CA SER A 163 -23.68 42.65 6.65
C SER A 163 -23.85 43.65 5.51
N MET A 164 -23.60 43.22 4.27
CA MET A 164 -23.80 44.03 3.06
C MET A 164 -25.28 44.37 2.87
N LYS A 165 -26.19 43.43 3.15
CA LYS A 165 -27.64 43.66 3.09
C LYS A 165 -28.08 44.70 4.14
N LYS A 166 -27.57 44.61 5.37
CA LYS A 166 -27.86 45.58 6.43
C LYS A 166 -27.36 46.98 6.08
N LEU A 167 -26.12 47.10 5.63
CA LEU A 167 -25.54 48.37 5.18
C LEU A 167 -26.33 48.97 4.01
N LYS A 168 -26.81 48.14 3.07
CA LYS A 168 -27.65 48.60 1.95
C LYS A 168 -29.01 49.13 2.42
N SER A 169 -29.64 48.51 3.43
CA SER A 169 -30.88 49.05 4.01
C SER A 169 -30.67 50.34 4.77
N GLU A 170 -29.58 50.45 5.52
CA GLU A 170 -29.19 51.65 6.26
C GLU A 170 -28.89 52.81 5.31
N ALA A 171 -28.14 52.57 4.23
CA ALA A 171 -27.88 53.56 3.18
C ALA A 171 -29.19 54.06 2.54
N LYS A 172 -30.13 53.15 2.23
CA LYS A 172 -31.44 53.52 1.68
C LYS A 172 -32.30 54.31 2.67
N GLU A 173 -32.17 54.05 3.96
CA GLU A 173 -32.86 54.82 5.00
C GLU A 173 -32.26 56.23 5.12
N HIS A 174 -30.93 56.35 5.13
CA HIS A 174 -30.26 57.64 5.12
C HIS A 174 -30.57 58.47 3.88
N GLU A 175 -30.64 57.86 2.70
CA GLU A 175 -31.05 58.52 1.46
C GLU A 175 -32.48 59.09 1.56
N ARG A 176 -33.42 58.34 2.15
CA ARG A 176 -34.78 58.83 2.40
C ARG A 176 -34.79 59.99 3.39
N LYS A 177 -34.03 59.89 4.49
CA LYS A 177 -33.92 60.96 5.48
C LYS A 177 -33.32 62.23 4.86
N ALA A 178 -32.30 62.08 4.02
CA ALA A 178 -31.70 63.18 3.28
C ALA A 178 -32.70 63.83 2.32
N SER A 179 -33.43 63.04 1.52
CA SER A 179 -34.45 63.56 0.61
C SER A 179 -35.59 64.30 1.32
N VAL A 180 -36.04 63.79 2.47
CA VAL A 180 -37.06 64.48 3.30
C VAL A 180 -36.49 65.78 3.88
N ALA A 181 -35.25 65.76 4.38
CA ALA A 181 -34.58 66.95 4.88
C ALA A 181 -34.38 68.01 3.78
N GLU A 182 -33.95 67.62 2.58
CA GLU A 182 -33.84 68.50 1.40
C GLU A 182 -35.20 69.10 1.01
N ALA A 183 -36.27 68.31 1.03
CA ALA A 183 -37.62 68.82 0.77
C ALA A 183 -38.07 69.85 1.83
N HIS A 184 -37.76 69.60 3.11
CA HIS A 184 -38.02 70.56 4.19
C HIS A 184 -37.20 71.84 4.05
N VAL A 185 -35.92 71.74 3.70
CA VAL A 185 -35.05 72.91 3.45
C VAL A 185 -35.57 73.73 2.27
N ASN A 186 -35.94 73.08 1.16
CA ASN A 186 -36.52 73.75 0.01
C ASN A 186 -37.86 74.44 0.33
N ALA A 187 -38.71 73.80 1.15
CA ALA A 187 -39.96 74.41 1.60
C ALA A 187 -39.71 75.64 2.51
N LEU A 188 -38.78 75.54 3.45
CA LEU A 188 -38.36 76.67 4.29
C LEU A 188 -37.75 77.80 3.48
N GLN A 189 -36.92 77.48 2.49
CA GLN A 189 -36.36 78.46 1.57
C GLN A 189 -37.48 79.20 0.83
N LYS A 190 -38.46 78.47 0.27
CA LYS A 190 -39.62 79.08 -0.41
C LYS A 190 -40.44 79.97 0.53
N GLN A 191 -40.66 79.55 1.77
CA GLN A 191 -41.35 80.36 2.79
C GLN A 191 -40.56 81.63 3.13
N SER A 192 -39.23 81.56 3.20
CA SER A 192 -38.40 82.73 3.45
C SER A 192 -38.39 83.71 2.26
N GLU A 193 -38.43 83.19 1.03
CA GLU A 193 -38.57 84.00 -0.19
C GLU A 193 -39.93 84.72 -0.22
N GLU A 194 -41.01 84.04 0.16
CA GLU A 194 -42.35 84.64 0.26
C GLU A 194 -42.42 85.73 1.35
N LEU A 195 -41.87 85.47 2.53
CA LEU A 195 -41.80 86.45 3.62
C LEU A 195 -40.97 87.68 3.23
N LEU A 196 -39.88 87.50 2.48
CA LEU A 196 -39.05 88.59 1.98
C LEU A 196 -39.82 89.47 0.99
N LEU A 197 -40.61 88.87 0.09
CA LEU A 197 -41.49 89.61 -0.82
C LEU A 197 -42.59 90.38 -0.06
N GLU A 198 -43.20 89.79 0.98
CA GLU A 198 -44.15 90.51 1.83
C GLU A 198 -43.50 91.69 2.55
N TYR A 199 -42.29 91.49 3.08
CA TYR A 199 -41.54 92.55 3.73
C TYR A 199 -41.23 93.71 2.77
N ASP A 200 -40.76 93.42 1.56
CA ASP A 200 -40.49 94.43 0.53
C ASP A 200 -41.76 95.20 0.15
N ARG A 201 -42.89 94.51 0.03
CA ARG A 201 -44.20 95.14 -0.22
C ARG A 201 -44.63 96.07 0.93
N LEU A 202 -44.48 95.63 2.18
CA LEU A 202 -44.76 96.43 3.39
C LEU A 202 -43.85 97.66 3.50
N LEU A 203 -42.59 97.54 3.04
CA LEU A 203 -41.64 98.65 2.98
C LEU A 203 -42.07 99.67 1.92
N GLU A 204 -42.46 99.22 0.72
CA GLU A 204 -42.97 100.06 -0.36
C GLU A 204 -44.25 100.81 0.06
N ASP A 205 -45.22 100.11 0.67
CA ASP A 205 -46.44 100.72 1.22
C ASP A 205 -46.11 101.78 2.29
N ASN A 206 -45.14 101.52 3.18
CA ASN A 206 -44.69 102.51 4.16
C ASN A 206 -44.07 103.76 3.50
N GLN A 207 -43.26 103.59 2.45
CA GLN A 207 -42.67 104.70 1.72
C GLN A 207 -43.74 105.55 1.00
N ILE A 208 -44.74 104.89 0.42
CA ILE A 208 -45.90 105.57 -0.19
C ILE A 208 -46.65 106.40 0.86
N LEU A 209 -46.94 105.83 2.04
CA LEU A 209 -47.60 106.53 3.13
C LEU A 209 -46.79 107.73 3.65
N GLN A 210 -45.47 107.57 3.81
CA GLN A 210 -44.58 108.69 4.19
C GLN A 210 -44.59 109.81 3.15
N THR A 211 -44.56 109.47 1.85
CA THR A 211 -44.63 110.44 0.75
C THR A 211 -45.99 111.16 0.70
N GLN A 212 -47.09 110.45 0.99
CA GLN A 212 -48.43 111.04 1.11
C GLN A 212 -48.55 111.98 2.32
N LEU A 213 -47.91 111.66 3.45
CA LEU A 213 -47.87 112.55 4.61
C LEU A 213 -47.04 113.81 4.34
N LEU A 214 -45.86 113.67 3.75
CA LEU A 214 -44.98 114.79 3.40
C LEU A 214 -45.60 115.74 2.35
N SER A 215 -46.46 115.24 1.46
CA SER A 215 -47.17 116.08 0.48
C SER A 215 -48.43 116.77 1.03
N ARG A 216 -48.88 116.41 2.24
CA ARG A 216 -50.09 116.93 2.87
C ARG A 216 -49.83 117.89 4.05
N GLY A 217 -48.58 118.01 4.50
CA GLY A 217 -48.11 119.04 5.45
C GLY A 217 -47.48 120.21 4.71
#